data_AF-A0A1Y2J2N3-F1
#
_entry.id   AF-A0A1Y2J2N3-F1
#
_cell.length_a   1.000
_cell.length_b   1.000
_cell.length_c   1.000
_cell.angle_alpha   90.00
_cell.angle_beta   90.00
_cell.angle_gamma   90.00
#
_symmetry.space_group_name_H-M   'P 1'
#
loop_
_entity.id
_entity.type
_entity.pdbx_description
1 polymer ?
#
loop_
_entity_poly.entity_id
_entity_poly.type
_entity_poly.pdbx_seq_one_letter_code
_entity_poly.pdbx_strand_id
1 'polypeptide(L)'
;MPSFATSSEVRDNTNGVQLVLRARHLLVSGHPSHTVYTLKGRLPDEVDVILESDLVVSLTGIVNRVKIDSRDIQRSAIAGHLLSYFHANSEQLGVRPASKIYVDESDGVAKLTLSPTRPLLKPRSPASTTRLCAIELLYVFRTVPLEAAQPRKPYTRS
;
A
#
# COMPACT_ATOMS: atom_id res chain seq x y z
N MET A 1 0.32 -19.34 -17.73
CA MET A 1 -0.87 -18.63 -17.19
C MET A 1 -0.44 -17.21 -16.86
N PRO A 2 -1.31 -16.20 -16.99
CA PRO A 2 -0.87 -14.82 -16.91
C PRO A 2 -0.49 -14.42 -15.49
N SER A 3 0.71 -13.88 -15.34
CA SER A 3 0.99 -12.93 -14.27
C SER A 3 0.21 -11.66 -14.62
N PHE A 4 -0.47 -11.02 -13.68
CA PHE A 4 -1.15 -9.75 -13.95
C PHE A 4 -0.91 -8.74 -12.85
N ALA A 5 -0.87 -7.46 -13.24
CA ALA A 5 -0.67 -6.36 -12.35
C ALA A 5 -1.94 -5.52 -12.25
N THR A 6 -2.35 -5.17 -11.04
CA THR A 6 -3.40 -4.16 -10.79
C THR A 6 -2.78 -2.98 -10.07
N SER A 7 -3.41 -1.81 -10.16
CA SER A 7 -2.96 -0.64 -9.43
C SER A 7 -4.12 0.04 -8.72
N SER A 8 -3.89 0.42 -7.46
CA SER A 8 -4.81 1.22 -6.66
C SER A 8 -4.12 2.50 -6.19
N GLU A 9 -4.89 3.58 -6.11
CA GLU A 9 -4.41 4.85 -5.57
C GLU A 9 -5.30 5.25 -4.40
N VAL A 10 -4.69 5.52 -3.24
CA VAL A 10 -5.38 6.06 -2.06
C VAL A 10 -4.80 7.44 -1.78
N ARG A 11 -5.69 8.41 -1.57
CA ARG A 11 -5.32 9.81 -1.32
C ARG A 11 -5.79 10.20 0.07
N ASP A 12 -4.91 10.85 0.79
CA ASP A 12 -5.21 11.51 2.05
C ASP A 12 -4.80 12.98 1.95
N ASN A 13 -5.70 13.88 2.33
CA ASN A 13 -5.51 15.33 2.24
C ASN A 13 -5.68 15.92 3.64
N THR A 14 -4.63 16.53 4.17
CA THR A 14 -4.66 17.19 5.48
C THR A 14 -3.87 18.50 5.42
N ASN A 15 -4.46 19.62 5.86
CA ASN A 15 -3.76 20.91 6.04
C ASN A 15 -2.95 21.42 4.83
N GLY A 16 -3.50 21.35 3.61
CA GLY A 16 -2.81 21.81 2.39
C GLY A 16 -1.71 20.85 1.89
N VAL A 17 -1.61 19.70 2.53
CA VAL A 17 -0.73 18.59 2.14
C VAL A 17 -1.58 17.46 1.60
N GLN A 18 -1.18 16.93 0.45
CA GLN A 18 -1.73 15.73 -0.17
C GLN A 18 -0.71 14.60 -0.11
N LEU A 19 -1.06 13.52 0.56
CA LEU A 19 -0.34 12.26 0.55
C LEU A 19 -1.07 11.29 -0.39
N VAL A 20 -0.34 10.72 -1.34
CA VAL A 20 -0.89 9.73 -2.27
C VAL A 20 -0.12 8.42 -2.12
N LEU A 21 -0.81 7.36 -1.75
CA LEU A 21 -0.28 5.99 -1.82
C LEU A 21 -0.68 5.37 -3.16
N ARG A 22 0.31 5.04 -3.97
CA ARG A 22 0.14 4.20 -5.17
C ARG A 22 0.58 2.81 -4.83
N ALA A 23 -0.33 1.85 -4.94
CA ALA A 23 -0.03 0.44 -4.76
C ALA A 23 -0.18 -0.28 -6.09
N ARG A 24 0.81 -1.10 -6.44
CA ARG A 24 0.77 -2.01 -7.58
C ARG A 24 0.87 -3.44 -7.06
N HIS A 25 -0.14 -4.24 -7.37
CA HIS A 25 -0.25 -5.63 -6.95
C HIS A 25 0.20 -6.53 -8.09
N LEU A 26 1.14 -7.43 -7.86
CA LEU A 26 1.52 -8.46 -8.80
C LEU A 26 0.88 -9.78 -8.36
N LEU A 27 0.04 -10.31 -9.23
CA LEU A 27 -0.76 -11.50 -8.99
C LEU A 27 -0.38 -12.59 -9.99
N VAL A 28 -0.39 -13.84 -9.54
CA VAL A 28 -0.18 -15.01 -10.40
C VAL A 28 -1.37 -15.94 -10.25
N SER A 29 -2.00 -16.27 -11.38
CA SER A 29 -2.96 -17.36 -11.45
C SER A 29 -2.22 -18.63 -11.91
N GLY A 30 -2.23 -19.69 -11.10
CA GLY A 30 -1.51 -20.94 -11.37
C GLY A 30 0.01 -20.79 -11.49
N HIS A 31 0.60 -21.01 -12.68
CA HIS A 31 2.06 -20.95 -12.87
C HIS A 31 2.52 -19.57 -13.33
N PRO A 32 3.62 -19.01 -12.76
CA PRO A 32 4.18 -17.73 -13.17
C PRO A 32 4.51 -17.70 -14.67
N SER A 33 4.14 -16.61 -15.33
CA SER A 33 4.51 -16.31 -16.72
C SER A 33 5.49 -15.14 -16.76
N HIS A 34 6.42 -15.18 -17.71
CA HIS A 34 7.31 -14.05 -18.00
C HIS A 34 6.54 -12.80 -18.47
N THR A 35 5.36 -12.98 -19.06
CA THR A 35 4.48 -11.88 -19.48
C THR A 35 3.56 -11.49 -18.33
N VAL A 36 3.63 -10.21 -17.92
CA VAL A 36 2.72 -9.59 -16.93
C VAL A 36 1.71 -8.71 -17.65
N TYR A 37 0.42 -9.03 -17.55
CA TYR A 37 -0.66 -8.25 -18.13
C TYR A 37 -1.13 -7.17 -17.14
N THR A 38 -1.14 -5.90 -17.54
CA THR A 38 -1.64 -4.84 -16.67
C THR A 38 -3.16 -4.73 -16.82
N LEU A 39 -3.88 -5.05 -15.75
CA LEU A 39 -5.31 -4.79 -15.63
C LEU A 39 -5.51 -3.32 -15.22
N LYS A 40 -6.26 -2.57 -16.02
CA LYS A 40 -6.66 -1.20 -15.66
C LYS A 40 -7.82 -1.27 -14.67
N GLY A 41 -7.64 -0.64 -13.51
CA GLY A 41 -8.69 -0.52 -12.49
C GLY A 41 -8.52 -1.48 -11.31
N ARG A 42 -9.59 -1.57 -10.51
CA ARG A 42 -9.65 -2.42 -9.32
C ARG A 42 -9.61 -3.90 -9.71
N LEU A 43 -9.11 -4.75 -8.81
CA LEU A 43 -9.26 -6.19 -8.96
C LEU A 43 -10.76 -6.53 -8.95
N PRO A 44 -11.26 -7.36 -9.87
CA PRO A 44 -12.65 -7.82 -9.82
C PRO A 44 -12.94 -8.56 -8.52
N ASP A 45 -14.13 -8.37 -7.96
CA ASP A 45 -14.52 -8.94 -6.67
C ASP A 45 -14.64 -10.48 -6.74
N GLU A 46 -14.73 -11.06 -7.94
CA GLU A 46 -14.78 -12.50 -8.18
C GLU A 46 -13.40 -13.18 -8.10
N VAL A 47 -12.31 -12.41 -8.06
CA VAL A 47 -10.95 -12.97 -7.98
C VAL A 47 -10.60 -13.28 -6.54
N ASP A 48 -10.57 -14.56 -6.20
CA ASP A 48 -10.10 -15.00 -4.88
C ASP A 48 -8.57 -14.97 -4.83
N VAL A 49 -8.04 -14.01 -4.07
CA VAL A 49 -6.60 -13.85 -3.81
C VAL A 49 -6.25 -14.58 -2.54
N ILE A 50 -5.24 -15.44 -2.61
CA ILE A 50 -4.72 -16.19 -1.47
C ILE A 50 -3.27 -15.82 -1.17
N LEU A 51 -2.92 -15.93 0.11
CA LEU A 51 -1.56 -15.78 0.63
C LEU A 51 -1.11 -17.12 1.23
N GLU A 52 0.03 -17.67 0.78
CA GLU A 52 0.51 -18.99 1.20
C GLU A 52 1.14 -19.03 2.60
N SER A 53 1.54 -17.89 3.13
CA SER A 53 2.15 -17.77 4.45
C SER A 53 1.99 -16.36 4.96
N ASP A 54 2.21 -16.13 6.25
CA ASP A 54 2.32 -14.76 6.75
C ASP A 54 3.42 -14.00 5.99
N LEU A 55 3.14 -12.73 5.69
CA LEU A 55 4.07 -11.82 5.04
C LEU A 55 4.53 -10.78 6.06
N VAL A 56 5.84 -10.63 6.21
CA VAL A 56 6.45 -9.60 7.05
C VAL A 56 6.97 -8.47 6.16
N VAL A 57 6.36 -7.29 6.29
CA VAL A 57 6.73 -6.09 5.55
C VAL A 57 7.65 -5.24 6.41
N SER A 58 8.87 -4.99 5.96
CA SER A 58 9.82 -4.10 6.61
C SER A 58 9.69 -2.66 6.07
N LEU A 59 9.75 -1.68 6.96
CA LEU A 59 9.56 -0.27 6.69
C LEU A 59 10.84 0.49 7.00
N THR A 60 11.37 1.17 5.98
CA THR A 60 12.54 2.04 6.10
C THR A 60 12.26 3.36 5.40
N GLY A 61 12.75 4.47 5.95
CA GLY A 61 12.54 5.80 5.39
C GLY A 61 13.85 6.56 5.27
N ILE A 62 13.95 7.41 4.25
CA ILE A 62 15.05 8.34 4.05
C ILE A 62 14.45 9.73 3.79
N VAL A 63 14.87 10.74 4.55
CA VAL A 63 14.46 12.14 4.36
C VAL A 63 15.74 12.98 4.29
N ASN A 64 15.85 13.86 3.30
CA ASN A 64 17.05 14.69 3.09
C ASN A 64 18.36 13.87 3.08
N ARG A 65 18.32 12.68 2.47
CA ARG A 65 19.44 11.70 2.42
C ARG A 65 19.85 11.11 3.77
N VAL A 66 19.07 11.34 4.83
CA VAL A 66 19.29 10.78 6.16
C VAL A 66 18.27 9.67 6.41
N LYS A 67 18.74 8.51 6.88
CA LYS A 67 17.87 7.40 7.29
C LYS A 67 17.08 7.83 8.54
N ILE A 68 15.77 7.65 8.50
CA ILE A 68 14.89 7.92 9.63
C ILE A 68 14.93 6.75 10.61
N ASP A 69 14.88 7.04 11.91
CA ASP A 69 14.82 6.03 12.96
C ASP A 69 13.55 5.18 12.86
N SER A 70 13.65 3.89 13.18
CA SER A 70 12.52 2.97 13.07
C SER A 70 11.36 3.33 14.00
N ARG A 71 11.62 3.94 15.17
CA ARG A 71 10.56 4.40 16.08
C ARG A 71 9.84 5.62 15.53
N ASP A 72 10.55 6.50 14.83
CA ASP A 72 9.95 7.63 14.13
C ASP A 72 9.11 7.15 12.94
N ILE A 73 9.59 6.15 12.20
CA ILE A 73 8.81 5.48 11.15
C ILE A 73 7.53 4.87 11.74
N GLN A 74 7.63 4.11 12.83
CA GLN A 74 6.49 3.47 13.50
C GLN A 74 5.40 4.49 13.88
N ARG A 75 5.79 5.70 14.33
CA ARG A 75 4.87 6.77 14.74
C ARG A 75 4.45 7.69 13.61
N SER A 76 4.99 7.51 12.40
CA SER A 76 4.73 8.39 11.28
C SER A 76 3.29 8.25 10.76
N ALA A 77 2.77 9.34 10.17
CA ALA A 77 1.49 9.31 9.48
C ALA A 77 1.49 8.29 8.31
N ILE A 78 2.64 8.07 7.67
CA ILE A 78 2.81 7.09 6.60
C ILE A 78 2.57 5.66 7.11
N ALA A 79 3.11 5.32 8.28
CA ALA A 79 2.88 4.03 8.93
C ALA A 79 1.39 3.81 9.25
N GLY A 80 0.74 4.83 9.84
CA GLY A 80 -0.71 4.78 10.10
C GLY A 80 -1.53 4.60 8.82
N HIS A 81 -1.23 5.40 7.79
CA HIS A 81 -1.91 5.32 6.49
C HIS A 81 -1.71 3.95 5.81
N LEU A 82 -0.52 3.36 5.93
CA LEU A 82 -0.23 2.03 5.39
C LEU A 82 -1.05 0.95 6.08
N LEU A 83 -1.16 1.00 7.41
CA LEU A 83 -1.96 0.05 8.16
C LEU A 83 -3.45 0.17 7.78
N SER A 84 -3.97 1.41 7.69
CA SER A 84 -5.33 1.68 7.24
C SER A 84 -5.59 1.17 5.82
N TYR A 85 -4.62 1.31 4.92
CA TYR A 85 -4.69 0.77 3.57
C TYR A 85 -4.91 -0.75 3.57
N PHE A 86 -4.13 -1.50 4.34
CA PHE A 86 -4.29 -2.96 4.41
C PHE A 86 -5.58 -3.39 5.09
N HIS A 87 -6.06 -2.64 6.09
CA HIS A 87 -7.39 -2.90 6.64
C HIS A 87 -8.49 -2.73 5.59
N ALA A 88 -8.48 -1.61 4.87
CA ALA A 88 -9.50 -1.28 3.87
C ALA A 88 -9.48 -2.23 2.66
N ASN A 89 -8.33 -2.81 2.32
CA ASN A 89 -8.18 -3.69 1.15
C ASN A 89 -8.02 -5.17 1.53
N SER A 90 -8.30 -5.52 2.79
CA SER A 90 -7.96 -6.85 3.33
C SER A 90 -8.62 -8.00 2.58
N GLU A 91 -9.93 -7.91 2.37
CA GLU A 91 -10.69 -8.94 1.65
C GLU A 91 -10.23 -9.10 0.20
N GLN A 92 -10.05 -7.98 -0.51
CA GLN A 92 -9.66 -7.97 -1.92
C GLN A 92 -8.24 -8.52 -2.13
N LEU A 93 -7.33 -8.28 -1.19
CA LEU A 93 -5.94 -8.73 -1.28
C LEU A 93 -5.71 -10.11 -0.65
N GLY A 94 -6.72 -10.68 0.02
CA GLY A 94 -6.56 -11.95 0.73
C GLY A 94 -5.64 -11.86 1.96
N VAL A 95 -5.36 -10.64 2.45
CA VAL A 95 -4.43 -10.38 3.55
C VAL A 95 -5.08 -9.55 4.64
N ARG A 96 -4.73 -9.77 5.89
CA ARG A 96 -5.16 -8.93 7.02
C ARG A 96 -3.97 -8.53 7.87
N PRO A 97 -3.90 -7.30 8.38
CA PRO A 97 -2.92 -6.94 9.39
C PRO A 97 -3.06 -7.86 10.62
N ALA A 98 -2.03 -8.66 10.88
CA ALA A 98 -1.95 -9.52 12.06
C ALA A 98 -1.35 -8.77 13.26
N SER A 99 -0.65 -7.68 12.99
CA SER A 99 -0.03 -6.82 13.99
C SER A 99 -0.25 -5.34 13.65
N LYS A 100 -0.11 -4.48 14.65
CA LYS A 100 0.25 -3.08 14.40
C LYS A 100 1.69 -3.01 13.86
N ILE A 101 2.12 -1.84 13.41
CA ILE A 101 3.52 -1.63 13.08
C ILE A 101 4.33 -1.65 14.39
N TYR A 102 5.34 -2.51 14.46
CA TYR A 102 6.22 -2.69 15.62
C TYR A 102 7.68 -2.49 15.20
N VAL A 103 8.56 -2.16 16.14
CA VAL A 103 10.01 -2.23 15.91
C VAL A 103 10.47 -3.58 16.39
N ASP A 104 11.03 -4.38 15.50
CA ASP A 104 11.57 -5.69 15.84
C ASP A 104 12.85 -5.51 16.66
N GLU A 105 12.90 -6.13 17.83
CA GLU A 105 14.03 -5.99 18.76
C GLU A 105 15.31 -6.66 18.23
N SER A 106 15.19 -7.62 17.30
CA SER A 106 16.34 -8.36 16.76
C SER A 106 17.17 -7.56 15.75
N ASP A 107 16.53 -6.74 14.92
CA ASP A 107 17.19 -5.94 13.87
C ASP A 107 16.93 -4.44 13.97
N GLY A 108 16.09 -4.01 14.91
CA GLY A 108 15.74 -2.60 15.11
C GLY A 108 14.93 -2.00 13.96
N VAL A 109 14.30 -2.82 13.11
CA VAL A 109 13.54 -2.35 11.93
C VAL A 109 12.04 -2.28 12.24
N ALA A 110 11.37 -1.25 11.72
CA ALA A 110 9.91 -1.16 11.78
C ALA A 110 9.28 -2.21 10.84
N LYS A 111 8.40 -3.07 11.36
CA LYS A 111 7.77 -4.17 10.62
C LYS A 111 6.26 -4.21 10.80
N LEU A 112 5.59 -4.82 9.83
CA LEU A 112 4.17 -5.13 9.82
C LEU A 112 3.99 -6.59 9.40
N THR A 113 3.23 -7.36 10.17
CA THR A 113 2.87 -8.73 9.79
C THR A 113 1.48 -8.74 9.16
N LEU A 114 1.37 -9.34 7.98
CA LEU A 114 0.13 -9.59 7.26
C LEU A 114 -0.13 -11.09 7.24
N SER A 115 -1.31 -11.51 7.70
CA SER A 115 -1.73 -12.90 7.67
C SER A 115 -2.76 -13.16 6.57
N PRO A 116 -2.87 -14.40 6.07
CA PRO A 116 -3.95 -14.78 5.19
C PRO A 116 -5.32 -14.50 5.84
N THR A 117 -6.30 -14.03 5.06
CA THR A 117 -7.70 -13.89 5.52
C THR A 117 -8.42 -15.23 5.58
N ARG A 118 -8.00 -16.20 4.76
CA ARG A 118 -8.59 -17.53 4.65
C ARG A 118 -7.56 -18.60 5.03
N PRO A 119 -7.96 -19.67 5.74
CA PRO A 119 -7.09 -20.83 5.95
C PRO A 119 -6.74 -21.46 4.60
N LEU A 120 -5.50 -21.96 4.48
CA LEU A 120 -5.01 -22.67 3.31
C LEU A 120 -5.71 -24.02 3.16
N LEU A 121 -6.92 -24.00 2.62
CA LEU A 121 -7.54 -25.21 2.10
C LEU A 121 -6.78 -25.56 0.82
N LYS A 122 -6.26 -26.80 0.73
CA LYS A 122 -5.63 -27.29 -0.50
C LYS A 122 -6.57 -26.99 -1.68
N PRO A 123 -6.14 -26.18 -2.67
CA PRO A 123 -7.01 -25.82 -3.76
C PRO A 123 -7.45 -27.09 -4.49
N ARG A 124 -8.77 -27.24 -4.70
CA ARG A 124 -9.34 -28.37 -5.47
C ARG A 124 -8.79 -28.42 -6.90
N SER A 125 -8.31 -27.29 -7.43
CA SER A 125 -7.54 -27.19 -8.67
C SER A 125 -6.55 -26.02 -8.61
N PRO A 126 -5.27 -26.20 -8.94
CA PRO A 126 -4.26 -25.13 -8.96
C PRO A 126 -4.50 -24.09 -10.07
N ALA A 127 -5.36 -24.40 -11.05
CA ALA A 127 -5.64 -23.52 -12.18
C ALA A 127 -6.62 -22.37 -11.85
N SER A 128 -7.29 -22.41 -10.70
CA SER A 128 -8.30 -21.40 -10.31
C SER A 128 -7.87 -20.48 -9.17
N THR A 129 -6.64 -20.61 -8.67
CA THR A 129 -6.18 -19.86 -7.49
C THR A 129 -5.27 -18.71 -7.90
N THR A 130 -5.63 -17.50 -7.49
CA THR A 130 -4.81 -16.30 -7.70
C THR A 130 -4.00 -16.03 -6.44
N ARG A 131 -2.70 -15.81 -6.59
CA ARG A 131 -1.78 -15.59 -5.47
C ARG A 131 -1.23 -14.19 -5.54
N LEU A 132 -1.13 -13.53 -4.39
CA LEU A 132 -0.42 -12.25 -4.29
C LEU A 132 1.08 -12.52 -4.17
N CYS A 133 1.84 -12.14 -5.19
CA CYS A 133 3.29 -12.37 -5.23
C CYS A 133 4.08 -11.19 -4.71
N ALA A 134 3.66 -9.97 -5.05
CA ALA A 134 4.31 -8.76 -4.59
C ALA A 134 3.34 -7.58 -4.51
N ILE A 135 3.66 -6.63 -3.63
CA ILE A 135 3.00 -5.34 -3.54
C ILE A 135 4.08 -4.27 -3.62
N GLU A 136 4.03 -3.45 -4.65
CA GLU A 136 4.89 -2.27 -4.78
C GLU A 136 4.12 -1.06 -4.24
N LEU A 137 4.65 -0.40 -3.22
CA LEU A 137 4.02 0.75 -2.58
C LEU A 137 4.87 2.00 -2.79
N LEU A 138 4.27 3.04 -3.34
CA LEU A 138 4.91 4.33 -3.57
C LEU A 138 4.09 5.43 -2.90
N TYR A 139 4.69 6.08 -1.91
CA TYR A 139 4.15 7.31 -1.33
C TYR A 139 4.64 8.53 -2.11
N VAL A 140 3.69 9.34 -2.57
CA VAL A 140 3.94 10.63 -3.22
C VAL A 140 3.38 11.72 -2.33
N PHE A 141 4.26 12.59 -1.86
CA PHE A 141 3.91 13.75 -1.06
C PHE A 141 3.82 14.99 -1.95
N ARG A 142 2.72 15.73 -1.86
CA ARG A 142 2.50 16.98 -2.58
C ARG A 142 2.06 18.05 -1.60
N THR A 143 2.81 19.13 -1.53
CA THR A 143 2.33 20.37 -0.91
C THR A 143 1.54 21.14 -1.96
N VAL A 144 0.29 21.48 -1.69
CA VAL A 144 -0.37 22.52 -2.48
C VAL A 144 0.39 23.80 -2.19
N PRO A 145 0.93 24.51 -3.20
CA PRO A 145 1.53 25.82 -2.95
C PRO A 145 0.48 26.67 -2.24
N LEU A 146 0.84 27.32 -1.12
CA LEU A 146 0.04 28.43 -0.63
C LEU A 146 -0.12 29.38 -1.81
N GLU A 147 -1.32 29.47 -2.40
CA GLU A 147 -1.61 30.54 -3.34
C GLU A 147 -1.24 31.83 -2.62
N ALA A 148 -0.27 32.55 -3.20
CA ALA A 148 0.13 33.86 -2.75
C ALA A 148 -1.15 34.66 -2.52
N ALA A 149 -1.38 35.08 -1.28
CA ALA A 149 -2.48 35.95 -0.91
C ALA A 149 -2.54 37.08 -1.96
N GLN A 150 -3.54 37.03 -2.83
CA GLN A 150 -3.72 38.08 -3.83
C GLN A 150 -3.79 39.41 -3.07
N PRO A 151 -2.97 40.41 -3.41
CA PRO A 151 -3.09 41.71 -2.79
C PRO A 151 -4.50 42.23 -3.07
N ARG A 152 -5.27 42.44 -1.99
CA ARG A 152 -6.59 43.08 -2.05
C ARG A 152 -6.46 44.35 -2.91
N LYS A 153 -7.11 44.38 -4.07
CA LYS A 153 -7.22 45.61 -4.86
C LYS A 153 -7.87 46.69 -3.99
N PRO A 154 -7.32 47.91 -3.92
CA PRO A 154 -7.97 48.99 -3.19
C PRO A 154 -9.29 49.33 -3.89
N TYR A 155 -10.37 49.33 -3.12
CA TYR A 155 -11.69 49.76 -3.56
C TYR A 155 -11.63 51.27 -3.84
N THR A 156 -11.59 51.68 -5.10
CA THR A 156 -11.86 53.08 -5.47
C THR A 156 -13.37 53.31 -5.39
N ARG A 157 -13.80 54.15 -4.45
CA ARG A 157 -15.15 54.74 -4.43
C ARG A 157 -15.18 55.85 -5.48
N SER A 158 -16.15 55.77 -6.39
CA SER A 158 -16.63 56.88 -7.22
C SER A 158 -17.99 57.33 -6.71
#